data_AF-A0A538RT68-F1
#
_entry.id   AF-A0A538RT68-F1
#
_cell.length_a   1.000
_cell.length_b   1.000
_cell.length_c   1.000
_cell.angle_alpha   90.00
_cell.angle_beta   90.00
_cell.angle_gamma   90.00
#
_symmetry.space_group_name_H-M   'P 1'
#
loop_
_entity.id
_entity.type
_entity.pdbx_description
1 polymer ?
#
loop_
_entity_poly.entity_id
_entity_poly.type
_entity_poly.pdbx_seq_one_letter_code
_entity_poly.pdbx_strand_id
1 'polypeptide(L)'
;MEVLVEPLNIEIEQLGLQTVKLQSDIRQRLQKAGITMLTEREGLATPTAAMLGVRLDAVHDRIGRYFYSIDLLLTQRVRLEDNVASDLSAVTWLKLGAIGVVADDNVKHLEDQVLRKVD
;
A
#
# COMPACT_ATOMS: atom_id res chain seq x y z
N MET A 1 6.82 11.35 -2.91
CA MET A 1 5.83 10.26 -2.99
C MET A 1 5.01 10.22 -1.72
N GLU A 2 3.70 10.04 -1.83
CA GLU A 2 2.81 9.74 -0.72
C GLU A 2 2.60 8.22 -0.61
N VAL A 3 2.28 7.72 0.59
CA VAL A 3 1.91 6.31 0.80
C VAL A 3 0.57 6.29 1.51
N LEU A 4 -0.34 5.50 0.96
CA LEU A 4 -1.67 5.24 1.53
C LEU A 4 -1.85 3.73 1.67
N VAL A 5 -2.08 3.27 2.90
CA VAL A 5 -2.51 1.89 3.16
C VAL A 5 -4.03 1.90 3.25
N GLU A 6 -4.70 1.08 2.43
CA GLU A 6 -6.15 0.92 2.56
C GLU A 6 -6.51 0.37 3.95
N PRO A 7 -7.67 0.77 4.54
CA PRO A 7 -8.08 0.30 5.85
C PRO A 7 -8.07 -1.23 5.93
N LEU A 8 -7.36 -1.76 6.93
CA LEU A 8 -7.32 -3.21 7.16
C LEU A 8 -8.67 -3.70 7.68
N ASN A 9 -8.97 -4.98 7.42
CA ASN A 9 -10.11 -5.64 8.04
C ASN A 9 -9.97 -5.60 9.57
N ILE A 10 -11.05 -5.33 10.29
CA ILE A 10 -11.08 -5.20 11.76
C ILE A 10 -10.52 -6.44 12.47
N GLU A 11 -10.71 -7.63 11.90
CA GLU A 11 -10.16 -8.87 12.43
C GLU A 11 -8.61 -8.85 12.45
N ILE A 12 -8.00 -8.30 11.40
CA ILE A 12 -6.54 -8.15 11.31
C ILE A 12 -6.04 -7.07 12.29
N GLU A 13 -6.78 -5.97 12.44
CA GLU A 13 -6.44 -4.92 13.40
C GLU A 13 -6.51 -5.42 14.85
N GLN A 14 -7.50 -6.26 15.17
CA GLN A 14 -7.61 -6.91 16.49
C GLN A 14 -6.44 -7.84 16.80
N LEU A 15 -5.79 -8.38 15.78
CA LEU A 15 -4.60 -9.22 15.92
C LEU A 15 -3.29 -8.41 16.03
N GLY A 16 -3.39 -7.08 16.06
CA GLY A 16 -2.30 -6.17 16.37
C GLY A 16 -1.62 -5.54 15.17
N LEU A 17 -2.06 -5.82 13.94
CA LEU A 17 -1.59 -5.12 12.75
C LEU A 17 -2.47 -3.91 12.47
N GLN A 18 -1.99 -2.72 12.80
CA GLN A 18 -2.75 -1.48 12.62
C GLN A 18 -2.40 -0.80 11.30
N THR A 19 -3.42 -0.28 10.60
CA THR A 19 -3.26 0.44 9.33
C THR A 19 -2.23 1.59 9.44
N VAL A 20 -2.33 2.40 10.49
CA VAL A 20 -1.44 3.55 10.73
C VAL A 20 0.01 3.12 10.95
N LYS A 21 0.22 2.02 11.69
CA LYS A 21 1.55 1.48 11.95
C LYS A 21 2.19 0.98 10.65
N LEU A 22 1.46 0.16 9.89
CA LEU A 22 1.93 -0.37 8.61
C LEU A 22 2.29 0.75 7.63
N GLN A 23 1.46 1.79 7.55
CA GLN A 23 1.77 2.97 6.74
C GLN A 23 3.06 3.66 7.20
N SER A 24 3.22 3.88 8.51
CA SER A 24 4.45 4.47 9.06
C SER A 24 5.69 3.66 8.71
N ASP A 25 5.62 2.34 8.83
CA ASP A 25 6.75 1.43 8.57
C ASP A 25 7.12 1.42 7.08
N ILE A 26 6.14 1.40 6.18
CA ILE A 26 6.36 1.53 4.73
C ILE A 26 7.01 2.88 4.41
N ARG A 27 6.49 3.99 4.97
CA ARG A 27 7.07 5.33 4.76
C ARG A 27 8.53 5.38 5.20
N GLN A 28 8.84 4.83 6.38
CA GLN A 28 10.21 4.78 6.89
C GLN A 28 11.12 3.95 5.97
N ARG A 29 10.62 2.84 5.44
CA ARG A 29 11.38 1.94 4.56
C ARG A 29 11.72 2.61 3.22
N LEU A 30 10.73 3.24 2.58
CA LEU A 30 10.93 3.98 1.35
C LEU A 30 11.86 5.19 1.55
N GLN A 31 11.75 5.88 2.69
CA GLN A 31 12.67 6.96 3.06
C GLN A 31 14.11 6.45 3.19
N LYS A 32 14.32 5.28 3.82
CA LYS A 32 15.65 4.63 3.91
C LYS A 32 16.19 4.24 2.53
N ALA A 33 15.32 3.94 1.57
CA ALA A 33 15.68 3.70 0.17
C ALA A 33 15.96 4.99 -0.63
N GLY A 34 15.91 6.16 0.00
CA GLY A 34 16.18 7.46 -0.63
C GLY A 34 14.98 8.10 -1.33
N ILE A 35 13.76 7.56 -1.14
CA ILE A 35 12.56 8.13 -1.72
C ILE A 35 12.04 9.26 -0.83
N THR A 36 11.91 10.47 -1.40
CA THR A 36 11.34 11.61 -0.68
C THR A 36 9.87 11.38 -0.38
N MET A 37 9.55 11.27 0.91
CA MET A 37 8.19 11.12 1.39
C MET A 37 7.49 12.46 1.51
N LEU A 38 6.31 12.58 0.89
CA LEU A 38 5.46 13.76 0.95
C LEU A 38 4.35 13.57 1.99
N THR A 39 3.88 14.66 2.54
CA THR A 39 2.57 14.76 3.17
C THR A 39 1.49 14.88 2.11
N GLU A 40 0.24 14.61 2.47
CA GLU A 40 -0.92 14.80 1.59
C GLU A 40 -0.95 16.23 0.99
N ARG A 41 -0.72 17.26 1.81
CA ARG A 41 -0.69 18.65 1.37
C ARG A 41 0.42 18.93 0.35
N GLU A 42 1.62 18.41 0.58
CA GLU A 42 2.74 18.54 -0.36
C GLU A 42 2.51 17.74 -1.64
N GLY A 43 1.85 16.59 -1.53
CA GLY A 43 1.44 15.76 -2.67
C GLY A 43 0.50 16.53 -3.60
N LEU A 44 -0.53 17.16 -3.05
CA LEU A 44 -1.48 17.97 -3.83
C LEU A 44 -0.81 19.16 -4.52
N ALA A 45 0.15 19.79 -3.83
CA ALA A 45 0.89 20.95 -4.33
C ALA A 45 1.99 20.60 -5.36
N THR A 46 2.40 19.33 -5.44
CA THR A 46 3.49 18.89 -6.32
C THR A 46 2.93 18.23 -7.58
N PRO A 47 3.13 18.82 -8.78
CA PRO A 47 2.58 18.27 -10.02
C PRO A 47 3.08 16.86 -10.36
N THR A 48 4.28 16.51 -9.88
CA THR A 48 4.92 15.21 -10.10
C THR A 48 4.72 14.25 -8.92
N ALA A 49 3.87 14.57 -7.95
CA ALA A 49 3.61 13.68 -6.83
C ALA A 49 3.02 12.36 -7.31
N ALA A 50 3.69 11.28 -6.94
CA ALA A 50 3.17 9.93 -7.00
C ALA A 50 2.61 9.53 -5.64
N MET A 51 1.58 8.70 -5.63
CA MET A 51 1.03 8.03 -4.46
C MET A 51 1.18 6.52 -4.65
N LEU A 52 1.80 5.86 -3.67
CA LEU A 52 1.81 4.40 -3.56
C LEU A 52 0.62 3.96 -2.69
N GLY A 53 -0.38 3.37 -3.33
CA GLY A 53 -1.46 2.65 -2.65
C GLY A 53 -1.03 1.23 -2.33
N VAL A 54 -1.29 0.80 -1.10
CA VAL A 54 -1.05 -0.57 -0.63
C VAL A 54 -2.36 -1.14 -0.12
N ARG A 55 -2.81 -2.23 -0.73
CA ARG A 55 -3.99 -2.96 -0.29
C ARG A 55 -3.58 -4.33 0.23
N LEU A 56 -3.96 -4.63 1.47
CA LEU A 56 -3.82 -5.95 2.08
C LEU A 56 -5.22 -6.50 2.33
N ASP A 57 -5.63 -7.43 1.47
CA ASP A 57 -6.85 -8.20 1.66
C ASP A 57 -6.49 -9.49 2.40
N ALA A 58 -7.22 -9.81 3.46
CA ALA A 58 -7.04 -11.05 4.19
C ALA A 58 -8.40 -11.63 4.62
N VAL A 59 -8.55 -12.94 4.45
CA VAL A 59 -9.73 -13.68 4.85
C VAL A 59 -9.32 -14.86 5.73
N HIS A 60 -10.04 -15.02 6.83
CA HIS A 60 -9.85 -16.13 7.77
C HIS A 60 -10.66 -17.35 7.34
N ASP A 61 -10.02 -18.53 7.34
CA ASP A 61 -10.71 -19.79 7.14
C ASP A 61 -11.14 -20.44 8.46
N ARG A 62 -12.09 -21.38 8.38
CA ARG A 62 -12.61 -22.07 9.58
C ARG A 62 -11.63 -23.06 10.21
N ILE A 63 -10.45 -23.26 9.61
CA ILE A 63 -9.44 -24.22 10.06
C ILE A 63 -8.17 -23.53 10.57
N GLY A 64 -8.26 -22.22 10.85
CA GLY A 64 -7.26 -21.46 11.58
C GLY A 64 -6.12 -20.93 10.71
N ARG A 65 -6.45 -20.45 9.50
CA ARG A 65 -5.48 -19.81 8.60
C ARG A 65 -6.05 -18.55 7.96
N TYR A 66 -5.17 -17.60 7.70
CA TYR A 66 -5.45 -16.46 6.84
C TYR A 66 -4.93 -16.70 5.42
N PHE A 67 -5.81 -16.50 4.45
CA PHE A 67 -5.42 -16.30 3.05
C PHE A 67 -5.34 -14.80 2.80
N TYR A 68 -4.28 -14.35 2.16
CA TYR A 68 -4.08 -12.92 1.94
C TYR A 68 -3.52 -12.59 0.55
N SER A 69 -3.78 -11.38 0.07
CA SER A 69 -3.15 -10.80 -1.11
C SER A 69 -2.70 -9.38 -0.80
N ILE A 70 -1.56 -9.00 -1.39
CA ILE A 70 -0.98 -7.66 -1.25
C ILE A 70 -0.85 -7.05 -2.63
N ASP A 71 -1.64 -6.01 -2.89
CA ASP A 71 -1.61 -5.27 -4.14
C ASP A 71 -0.91 -3.92 -3.95
N LEU A 72 -0.07 -3.57 -4.91
CA LEU A 72 0.62 -2.29 -4.96
C LEU A 72 0.18 -1.51 -6.20
N LEU A 73 -0.26 -0.27 -5.98
CA LEU A 73 -0.74 0.62 -7.02
C LEU A 73 0.06 1.92 -6.96
N LEU A 74 0.74 2.28 -8.05
CA LEU A 74 1.35 3.59 -8.19
C LEU A 74 0.40 4.48 -8.99
N THR A 75 -0.13 5.50 -8.32
CA THR A 75 -0.98 6.53 -8.92
C THR A 75 -0.16 7.78 -9.16
N GLN A 76 -0.20 8.31 -10.37
CA GLN A 76 0.51 9.53 -10.75
C GLN A 76 -0.41 10.48 -11.50
N ARG A 77 -0.07 11.77 -11.47
CA ARG A 77 -0.68 12.76 -12.34
C ARG A 77 -0.17 12.55 -13.77
N VAL A 78 -1.09 12.41 -14.72
CA VAL A 78 -0.83 12.16 -16.14
C VAL A 78 -1.60 13.16 -17.01
N ARG A 79 -1.14 13.36 -18.24
CA ARG A 79 -1.84 14.12 -19.28
C ARG A 79 -2.14 13.21 -20.46
N LEU A 80 -3.31 13.39 -21.04
CA LEU A 80 -3.67 12.75 -22.30
C LEU A 80 -3.09 13.56 -23.46
N GLU A 81 -2.51 12.88 -24.45
CA GLU A 81 -1.90 13.54 -25.62
C GLU A 81 -2.92 14.40 -26.39
N ASP A 82 -4.13 13.89 -26.59
CA ASP A 82 -5.19 14.57 -27.35
C ASP A 82 -6.01 15.59 -26.53
N ASN A 83 -5.80 15.67 -25.21
CA ASN A 83 -6.51 16.60 -24.32
C ASN A 83 -5.57 17.13 -23.22
N VAL A 84 -4.63 17.98 -23.66
CA VAL A 84 -3.57 18.59 -22.84
C VAL A 84 -4.11 19.43 -21.68
N ALA A 85 -5.37 19.88 -21.75
CA ALA A 85 -5.99 20.72 -20.73
C ALA A 85 -6.41 19.95 -19.45
N SER A 86 -6.33 18.61 -19.45
CA SER A 86 -6.82 17.78 -18.35
C SER A 86 -5.68 17.03 -17.67
N ASP A 87 -5.19 17.57 -16.54
CA ASP A 87 -4.37 16.81 -15.60
C ASP A 87 -5.29 15.78 -14.88
N LEU A 88 -4.98 14.50 -15.02
CA LEU A 88 -5.76 13.40 -14.42
C LEU A 88 -4.87 12.60 -13.48
N SER A 89 -5.45 11.99 -12.45
CA SER A 89 -4.77 10.96 -11.66
C SER A 89 -5.08 9.58 -12.24
N ALA A 90 -4.06 8.80 -12.56
CA ALA A 90 -4.21 7.45 -13.09
C ALA A 90 -3.23 6.48 -12.43
N VAL A 91 -3.62 5.21 -12.35
CA VAL A 91 -2.71 4.13 -11.98
C VAL A 91 -1.76 3.90 -13.16
N THR A 92 -0.47 4.18 -12.96
CA THR A 92 0.57 4.04 -13.99
C THR A 92 1.38 2.76 -13.82
N TRP A 93 1.37 2.17 -12.62
CA TRP A 93 1.96 0.87 -12.37
C TRP A 93 1.11 0.08 -11.37
N LEU A 94 0.99 -1.22 -11.62
CA LEU A 94 0.21 -2.16 -10.81
C LEU A 94 1.01 -3.44 -10.63
N LYS A 95 1.07 -3.92 -9.39
CA LYS A 95 1.56 -5.26 -9.06
C LYS A 95 0.53 -5.94 -8.19
N LEU A 96 -0.15 -6.91 -8.80
CA LEU A 96 -1.10 -7.77 -8.09
C LEU A 96 -0.35 -8.82 -7.28
N GLY A 97 -0.83 -9.02 -6.06
CA GLY A 97 -0.32 -10.03 -5.15
C GLY A 97 -0.76 -11.42 -5.57
N ALA A 98 0.14 -12.39 -5.45
CA ALA A 98 -0.26 -13.79 -5.38
C ALA A 98 -0.91 -14.06 -4.00
N ILE A 99 -1.86 -14.99 -3.96
CA ILE A 99 -2.46 -15.43 -2.70
C ILE A 99 -1.40 -16.14 -1.85
N GLY A 100 -1.18 -15.62 -0.65
CA GLY A 100 -0.37 -16.24 0.39
C GLY A 100 -1.24 -16.88 1.47
N VAL A 101 -0.61 -17.71 2.31
CA VAL A 101 -1.26 -18.35 3.47
C VAL A 101 -0.39 -18.15 4.70
N VAL A 102 -1.02 -17.82 5.81
CA VAL A 102 -0.36 -17.71 7.12
C VAL A 102 -1.24 -18.33 8.21
N ALA A 103 -0.63 -18.93 9.23
CA ALA A 103 -1.34 -19.42 10.41
C ALA A 103 -1.79 -18.25 11.31
N ASP A 104 -2.85 -18.47 12.10
CA ASP A 104 -3.49 -17.43 12.93
C ASP A 104 -2.55 -16.75 13.94
N ASP A 105 -1.57 -17.49 14.46
CA ASP A 105 -0.62 -16.98 15.45
C ASP A 105 0.50 -16.14 14.84
N ASN A 106 0.51 -15.95 13.52
CA ASN A 106 1.62 -15.34 12.79
C ASN A 106 1.19 -14.13 11.93
N VAL A 107 0.25 -13.32 12.41
CA VAL A 107 -0.17 -12.07 11.73
C VAL A 107 0.99 -11.09 11.49
N LYS A 108 2.03 -11.10 12.33
CA LYS A 108 3.28 -10.34 12.07
C LYS A 108 3.93 -10.69 10.74
N HIS A 109 3.76 -11.92 10.26
CA HIS A 109 4.24 -12.30 8.94
C HIS A 109 3.55 -11.50 7.82
N LEU A 110 2.30 -11.07 7.98
CA LEU A 110 1.63 -10.22 6.99
C LEU A 110 2.33 -8.87 6.87
N GLU A 111 2.71 -8.27 8.00
CA GLU A 111 3.50 -7.04 8.06
C GLU A 111 4.82 -7.19 7.30
N ASP A 112 5.58 -8.25 7.61
CA ASP A 112 6.86 -8.55 6.94
C ASP A 112 6.70 -8.74 5.43
N GLN A 113 5.62 -9.41 5.01
CA GLN A 113 5.33 -9.65 3.60
C GLN A 113 5.00 -8.37 2.86
N VAL A 114 4.24 -7.46 3.47
CA VAL A 114 3.99 -6.13 2.91
C VAL A 114 5.30 -5.35 2.78
N LEU A 115 6.09 -5.29 3.87
CA LEU A 115 7.37 -4.57 3.88
C LEU A 115 8.37 -5.10 2.86
N ARG A 116 8.36 -6.41 2.58
CA ARG A 116 9.20 -7.03 1.55
C ARG A 116 8.76 -6.70 0.13
N LYS A 117 7.47 -6.41 -0.10
CA LYS A 117 6.96 -6.10 -1.45
C LYS A 117 7.23 -4.66 -1.88
N VAL A 118 7.46 -3.76 -0.91
CA VAL A 118 7.74 -2.33 -1.13
C VAL A 118 9.23 -1.99 -1.20
N ASP A 119 10.12 -2.96 -0.99
CA ASP A 119 11.55 -2.89 -1.36
C ASP A 119 11.74 -3.05 -2.88
#